data_AF-A0A531K8P5-F1
#
_entry.id   AF-A0A531K8P5-F1
#
_cell.length_a   1.000
_cell.length_b   1.000
_cell.length_c   1.000
_cell.angle_alpha   90.00
_cell.angle_beta   90.00
_cell.angle_gamma   90.00
#
_symmetry.space_group_name_H-M   'P 1'
#
loop_
_entity.id
_entity.type
_entity.pdbx_description
1 polymer ?
#
loop_
_entity_poly.entity_id
_entity_poly.type
_entity_poly.pdbx_seq_one_letter_code
_entity_poly.pdbx_strand_id
1 'polypeptide(L)' 'MPQSDVWHPFTQHALEPAIPEIVRTEGAYLYKADGTCILDAISSWWVVTHGHRHPRI' A
#
# COMPACT_ATOMS: atom_id res chain seq x y z
N MET A 1 -19.96 7.11 1.62
CA MET A 1 -18.61 6.56 1.38
C MET A 1 -18.70 5.06 1.63
N PRO A 2 -18.03 4.19 0.86
CA PRO A 2 -18.10 2.76 1.14
C PRO A 2 -17.53 2.52 2.55
N GLN A 3 -18.39 2.03 3.43
CA GLN A 3 -18.04 1.65 4.78
C GLN A 3 -17.34 0.30 4.68
N SER A 4 -16.00 0.32 4.65
CA SER A 4 -15.20 -0.89 4.73
C SER A 4 -15.29 -1.44 6.15
N ASP A 5 -15.57 -2.73 6.29
CA ASP A 5 -15.53 -3.43 7.59
C ASP A 5 -14.07 -3.67 8.07
N VAL A 6 -13.07 -3.27 7.27
CA VAL A 6 -11.66 -3.39 7.60
C VAL A 6 -11.20 -2.21 8.45
N TRP A 7 -10.76 -2.48 9.67
CA TRP A 7 -10.04 -1.50 10.48
C TRP A 7 -8.62 -1.31 9.95
N HIS A 8 -8.22 -0.05 9.78
CA HIS A 8 -6.91 0.34 9.27
C HIS A 8 -6.13 1.07 10.36
N PRO A 9 -4.85 0.72 10.57
CA PRO A 9 -4.03 1.37 11.59
C PRO A 9 -3.93 2.88 11.38
N PHE A 10 -4.02 3.63 12.48
CA PHE A 10 -3.86 5.09 12.52
C PHE A 10 -4.71 5.87 11.50
N THR A 11 -5.85 5.33 11.08
CA THR A 11 -6.79 5.99 10.17
C THR A 11 -8.02 6.48 10.93
N GLN A 12 -8.48 7.70 10.67
CA GLN A 12 -9.77 8.18 11.17
C GLN A 12 -10.88 7.89 10.15
N HIS A 13 -11.43 6.68 10.19
CA HIS A 13 -12.34 6.13 9.18
C HIS A 13 -13.61 6.95 8.89
N ALA A 14 -14.04 7.81 9.82
CA ALA A 14 -15.21 8.66 9.62
C ALA A 14 -14.92 9.94 8.80
N LEU A 15 -13.65 10.37 8.74
CA LEU A 15 -13.27 11.68 8.18
C LEU A 15 -12.25 11.58 7.05
N GLU A 16 -11.34 10.61 7.11
CA GLU A 16 -10.29 10.43 6.10
C GLU A 16 -10.87 9.86 4.79
N PRO A 17 -10.28 10.19 3.64
CA PRO A 17 -10.67 9.59 2.38
C PRO A 17 -10.38 8.08 2.36
N ALA A 18 -11.00 7.38 1.40
CA ALA A 18 -10.73 5.97 1.20
C ALA A 18 -9.24 5.72 0.93
N ILE A 19 -8.69 4.72 1.60
CA ILE A 19 -7.29 4.31 1.44
C ILE A 19 -7.10 3.79 0.01
N PRO A 20 -6.04 4.19 -0.70
CA PRO A 20 -5.77 3.70 -2.05
C PRO A 20 -5.57 2.19 -2.06
N GLU A 21 -6.25 1.50 -2.98
CA GLU A 21 -6.02 0.08 -3.22
C GLU A 21 -4.73 -0.13 -4.03
N ILE A 22 -3.84 -0.98 -3.50
CA ILE A 22 -2.62 -1.41 -4.18
C ILE A 22 -2.83 -2.84 -4.65
N VAL A 23 -2.82 -3.06 -5.97
CA VAL A 23 -3.12 -4.37 -6.60
C VAL A 23 -1.86 -5.17 -6.94
N ARG A 24 -0.69 -4.52 -6.96
CA ARG A 24 0.58 -5.14 -7.35
C ARG A 24 1.75 -4.37 -6.73
N THR A 25 2.87 -5.03 -6.45
CA THR A 25 4.09 -4.41 -5.91
C THR A 25 5.35 -5.03 -6.50
N GLU A 26 6.39 -4.27 -6.85
CA GLU A 26 7.61 -4.85 -7.43
C GLU A 26 8.83 -3.99 -7.11
N GLY A 27 9.89 -4.61 -6.57
CA GLY A 27 11.07 -3.86 -6.15
C GLY A 27 10.68 -2.79 -5.12
N ALA A 28 10.93 -1.51 -5.42
CA ALA A 28 10.57 -0.40 -4.56
C ALA A 28 9.19 0.23 -4.88
N TYR A 29 8.35 -0.39 -5.71
CA TYR A 29 7.15 0.26 -6.24
C TYR A 29 5.85 -0.44 -5.86
N LEU A 30 4.81 0.37 -5.63
CA LEU A 30 3.42 -0.01 -5.43
C LEU A 30 2.60 0.43 -6.65
N TYR A 31 1.66 -0.41 -7.09
CA TYR A 31 0.84 -0.14 -8.27
C TYR A 31 -0.64 -0.18 -7.93
N LYS A 32 -1.36 0.87 -8.31
CA LYS A 32 -2.84 0.92 -8.26
C LYS A 32 -3.46 0.22 -9.46
N ALA A 33 -4.77 -0.06 -9.38
CA ALA A 33 -5.53 -0.68 -10.47
C ALA A 33 -5.55 0.16 -11.77
N ASP A 34 -5.44 1.49 -11.65
CA ASP A 34 -5.40 2.42 -12.79
C ASP A 34 -4.02 2.54 -13.47
N GLY A 35 -3.03 1.77 -13.01
CA GLY A 35 -1.66 1.79 -13.52
C GLY A 35 -0.75 2.83 -12.86
N THR A 36 -1.25 3.65 -11.93
CA THR A 36 -0.42 4.59 -11.17
C THR A 36 0.65 3.83 -10.40
N CYS A 37 1.90 4.27 -10.57
CA CYS A 37 3.07 3.73 -9.89
C CYS A 37 3.52 4.69 -8.78
N ILE A 38 3.71 4.17 -7.57
CA ILE A 38 4.13 4.92 -6.38
C ILE A 38 5.43 4.31 -5.85
N LEU A 39 6.43 5.15 -5.58
CA LEU A 39 7.65 4.73 -4.88
C LEU A 39 7.33 4.48 -3.39
N ASP A 40 7.60 3.28 -2.89
CA ASP A 40 7.57 2.95 -1.47
C ASP A 40 8.82 3.53 -0.78
N ALA A 41 8.74 4.81 -0.42
CA ALA A 41 9.84 5.55 0.20
C ALA A 41 10.05 5.22 1.69
N ILE A 42 9.24 4.34 2.27
CA ILE A 42 9.32 3.97 3.70
C ILE A 42 9.54 2.47 3.92
N SER A 43 9.71 1.69 2.85
CA SER A 43 9.84 0.23 2.91
C SER A 43 8.71 -0.43 3.71
N SER A 44 7.47 0.05 3.50
CA SER A 44 6.25 -0.45 4.15
C SER A 44 6.39 -0.64 5.66
N TRP A 45 6.66 0.45 6.38
CA TRP A 45 7.08 0.47 7.79
C TRP A 45 8.45 -0.17 8.04
N TRP A 46 9.43 0.25 7.25
CA TRP A 46 10.85 -0.01 7.48
C TRP A 46 11.28 -1.48 7.38
N VAL A 47 10.41 -2.37 6.89
CA VAL A 47 10.63 -3.83 6.95
C VAL A 47 10.88 -4.46 5.58
N VAL A 48 10.53 -3.79 4.48
CA VAL A 48 10.74 -4.33 3.12
C VAL A 48 12.15 -3.99 2.62
N THR A 49 13.18 -4.54 3.28
CA THR A 49 14.59 -4.24 2.99
C THR A 49 15.04 -4.71 1.60
N HIS A 50 14.50 -5.84 1.12
CA HIS A 50 14.90 -6.46 -0.16
C HIS A 50 14.00 -6.06 -1.34
N GLY A 51 13.06 -5.15 -1.12
CA GLY A 51 12.02 -4.84 -2.10
C GLY A 51 10.89 -5.88 -2.11
N HIS A 52 9.77 -5.46 -2.68
CA HIS A 52 8.58 -6.28 -2.86
C HIS A 52 8.82 -7.37 -3.90
N ARG A 53 8.32 -8.58 -3.62
CA ARG A 53 8.42 -9.78 -4.49
C ARG A 53 9.86 -10.15 -4.89
N HIS A 54 10.79 -10.02 -3.96
CA HIS A 54 12.16 -10.43 -4.20
C HIS A 54 12.23 -11.94 -4.52
N PRO A 55 12.83 -12.40 -5.64
CA PRO A 55 12.71 -13.80 -6.12
C PRO A 55 13.17 -14.92 -5.19
N ARG A 56 13.89 -14.56 -4.11
CA ARG A 56 14.41 -15.50 -3.11
C ARG A 56 13.57 -15.56 -1.83
N ILE A 57 12.50 -14.77 -1.73
CA ILE A 57 11.61 -14.62 -0.56
C ILE A 57 10.18 -14.89 -1.03
#